data_AF-A0A291RX11-F1
#
_entry.id   AF-A0A291RX11-F1
#
_cell.length_a   1.000
_cell.length_b   1.000
_cell.length_c   1.000
_cell.angle_alpha   90.00
_cell.angle_beta   90.00
_cell.angle_gamma   90.00
#
_symmetry.space_group_name_H-M   'P 1'
#
loop_
_entity.id
_entity.type
_entity.pdbx_description
1 polymer ?
#
loop_
_entity_poly.entity_id
_entity_poly.type
_entity_poly.pdbx_seq_one_letter_code
_entity_poly.pdbx_strand_id
1 'polypeptide(L)'
;MQRLKYWLRGRLLACGADDAEVDKPLGAQTTGVLWRRGARLCAIEVRSAPVSLVHAQERTARLRAVGCDEVLWLCPPGFWVPPVPALAVDDFAPAVCDYRVVSGLLECGSTGAVVPREKTCGVREFIEHWVAGEVAWGYRDENTGGWATVTDWEQHTRAQALVIAQQRQELMYERTAVALARKATRDKAKQVHKLLHRLERYEQIAEELDGARRRLADHDRVDATLRITVSRQRTALMHWQLIACFATLLIIAFIAAGMILH
;
A
#
# COMPACT_ATOMS: atom_id res chain seq x y z
N MET A 1 45.68 29.67 3.00
CA MET A 1 45.70 28.19 2.96
C MET A 1 45.76 27.55 4.35
N GLN A 2 46.79 27.84 5.17
CA GLN A 2 46.92 27.22 6.50
C GLN A 2 45.71 27.43 7.42
N ARG A 3 45.13 28.64 7.43
CA ARG A 3 43.89 28.95 8.16
C ARG A 3 42.75 27.97 7.86
N LEU A 4 42.52 27.63 6.59
CA LEU A 4 41.47 26.68 6.19
C LEU A 4 41.79 25.27 6.70
N LYS A 5 43.03 24.79 6.58
CA LYS A 5 43.43 23.46 7.06
C LYS A 5 43.19 23.30 8.57
N TYR A 6 43.61 24.29 9.37
CA TYR A 6 43.37 24.27 10.81
C TYR A 6 41.89 24.45 11.18
N TRP A 7 41.14 25.23 10.40
CA TRP A 7 39.69 25.33 10.56
C TRP A 7 39.00 23.99 10.27
N LEU A 8 39.39 23.29 9.20
CA LEU A 8 38.89 21.95 8.86
C LEU A 8 39.20 20.95 9.97
N ARG A 9 40.44 20.94 10.47
CA ARG A 9 40.82 20.13 11.63
C ARG A 9 39.89 20.36 12.82
N GLY A 10 39.68 21.62 13.21
CA GLY A 10 38.78 21.97 14.31
C GLY A 10 37.35 21.52 14.08
N ARG A 11 36.85 21.62 12.84
CA ARG A 11 35.50 21.18 12.46
C ARG A 11 35.34 19.67 12.48
N LEU A 12 36.31 18.92 11.94
CA LEU A 12 36.30 17.46 11.94
C LEU A 12 36.22 16.92 13.38
N LEU A 13 37.05 17.46 14.28
CA LEU A 13 37.04 17.08 15.69
C LEU A 13 35.71 17.45 16.37
N ALA A 14 35.18 18.65 16.10
CA ALA A 14 33.89 19.08 16.65
C ALA A 14 32.71 18.22 16.15
N CYS A 15 32.80 17.67 14.94
CA CYS A 15 31.79 16.78 14.35
C CYS A 15 31.97 15.30 14.72
N GLY A 16 32.95 14.96 15.59
CA GLY A 16 33.12 13.61 16.11
C GLY A 16 34.12 12.73 15.35
N ALA A 17 35.09 13.32 14.63
CA ALA A 17 36.28 12.59 14.22
C ALA A 17 37.14 12.23 15.46
N ASP A 18 37.71 11.03 15.48
CA ASP A 18 38.56 10.56 16.58
C ASP A 18 39.93 11.25 16.56
N ASP A 19 40.42 11.55 15.35
CA ASP A 19 41.69 12.24 15.12
C ASP A 19 41.60 13.11 13.86
N ALA A 20 42.29 14.25 13.89
CA ALA A 20 42.47 15.12 12.74
C ALA A 20 43.77 15.92 12.87
N GLU A 21 44.62 15.83 11.86
CA GLU A 21 45.94 16.46 11.82
C GLU A 21 46.16 17.21 10.51
N VAL A 22 46.79 18.38 10.60
CA VAL A 22 47.16 19.21 9.45
C VAL A 22 48.56 18.84 9.02
N ASP A 23 48.79 18.70 7.71
CA ASP A 23 50.11 18.44 7.14
C ASP A 23 50.79 17.17 7.72
N LYS A 24 50.00 16.15 8.05
CA LYS A 24 50.49 14.86 8.54
C LYS A 24 51.07 14.02 7.39
N PRO A 25 52.26 13.42 7.56
CA PRO A 25 52.79 12.42 6.64
C PRO A 25 51.91 11.15 6.62
N LEU A 26 51.64 10.65 5.42
CA LEU A 26 51.03 9.35 5.15
C LEU A 26 51.85 8.66 4.06
N GLY A 27 52.69 7.69 4.46
CA GLY A 27 53.71 7.11 3.59
C GLY A 27 54.72 8.15 3.14
N ALA A 28 55.00 8.19 1.83
CA ALA A 28 55.93 9.15 1.24
C ALA A 28 55.31 10.53 0.92
N GLN A 29 54.07 10.79 1.35
CA GLN A 29 53.34 12.01 1.01
C GLN A 29 52.85 12.75 2.26
N THR A 30 52.80 14.07 2.18
CA THR A 30 52.16 14.91 3.20
C THR A 30 50.78 15.32 2.73
N THR A 31 49.74 14.94 3.47
CA THR A 31 48.35 15.29 3.18
C THR A 31 48.02 16.70 3.65
N GLY A 32 47.00 17.35 3.09
CA GLY A 32 46.58 18.68 3.59
C GLY A 32 45.99 18.59 4.99
N VAL A 33 45.02 17.70 5.18
CA VAL A 33 44.48 17.28 6.46
C VAL A 33 44.27 15.78 6.42
N LEU A 34 44.72 15.05 7.43
CA LEU A 34 44.41 13.63 7.61
C LEU A 34 43.46 13.50 8.80
N TRP A 35 42.41 12.70 8.67
CA TRP A 35 41.49 12.47 9.77
C TRP A 35 40.99 11.03 9.81
N ARG A 36 40.51 10.61 10.98
CA ARG A 36 40.05 9.25 11.22
C ARG A 36 38.77 9.25 12.04
N ARG A 37 37.87 8.31 11.72
CA ARG A 37 36.73 7.93 12.57
C ARG A 37 36.50 6.43 12.50
N GLY A 38 36.70 5.75 13.62
CA GLY A 38 36.71 4.29 13.69
C GLY A 38 37.77 3.70 12.76
N ALA A 39 37.32 2.88 11.80
CA ALA A 39 38.19 2.28 10.79
C ALA A 39 38.45 3.17 9.58
N ARG A 40 37.68 4.25 9.37
CA ARG A 40 37.80 5.14 8.20
C ARG A 40 38.98 6.08 8.37
N LEU A 41 39.97 5.98 7.48
CA LEU A 41 41.07 6.92 7.34
C LEU A 41 40.88 7.76 6.07
N CYS A 42 40.77 9.06 6.24
CA CYS A 42 40.41 9.98 5.16
C CYS A 42 41.41 11.14 5.05
N ALA A 43 41.65 11.60 3.82
CA ALA A 43 42.54 12.72 3.54
C ALA A 43 41.78 13.86 2.85
N ILE A 44 42.15 15.11 3.17
CA ILE A 44 41.69 16.31 2.48
C ILE A 44 42.91 17.01 1.85
N GLU A 45 42.88 17.15 0.54
CA GLU A 45 43.84 17.93 -0.23
C GLU A 45 43.30 19.34 -0.47
N VAL A 46 43.94 20.34 0.15
CA VAL A 46 43.59 21.74 -0.03
C VAL A 46 44.56 22.39 -1.02
N ARG A 47 44.04 23.00 -2.08
CA ARG A 47 44.83 23.75 -3.07
C ARG A 47 44.14 25.08 -3.37
N SER A 48 44.90 26.16 -3.40
CA SER A 48 44.39 27.50 -3.75
C SER A 48 44.51 27.82 -5.24
N ALA A 49 45.03 26.89 -6.03
CA ALA A 49 45.16 26.99 -7.48
C ALA A 49 44.48 25.78 -8.12
N PRO A 50 43.98 25.91 -9.37
CA PRO A 50 43.49 24.78 -10.14
C PRO A 50 44.56 23.67 -10.23
N VAL A 51 44.11 22.43 -10.16
CA VAL A 51 44.96 21.24 -10.25
C VAL A 51 44.68 20.54 -11.56
N SER A 52 45.71 20.00 -12.22
CA SER A 52 45.49 19.17 -13.40
C SER A 52 44.84 17.85 -13.01
N LEU A 53 43.93 17.35 -13.84
CA LEU A 53 43.21 16.11 -13.59
C LEU A 53 44.15 14.93 -13.32
N VAL A 54 45.15 14.76 -14.18
CA VAL A 54 46.15 13.69 -14.06
C VAL A 54 46.86 13.74 -12.71
N HIS A 55 47.30 14.93 -12.27
CA HIS A 55 47.97 15.07 -10.98
C HIS A 55 47.05 14.70 -9.82
N ALA A 56 45.79 15.12 -9.86
CA ALA A 56 44.81 14.82 -8.82
C ALA A 56 44.49 13.32 -8.74
N GLN A 57 44.33 12.66 -9.89
CA GLN A 57 44.09 11.21 -9.97
C GLN A 57 45.29 10.41 -9.47
N GLU A 58 46.50 10.70 -9.95
CA GLU A 58 47.72 10.02 -9.50
C GLU A 58 47.94 10.20 -8.00
N ARG A 59 47.76 11.41 -7.48
CA ARG A 59 47.91 11.68 -6.05
C ARG A 59 46.86 10.94 -5.23
N THR A 60 45.62 10.90 -5.69
CA THR A 60 44.54 10.12 -5.05
C THR A 60 44.87 8.64 -5.03
N ALA A 61 45.32 8.08 -6.15
CA ALA A 61 45.71 6.67 -6.26
C ALA A 61 46.87 6.33 -5.30
N ARG A 62 47.89 7.19 -5.22
CA ARG A 62 49.02 7.00 -4.30
C ARG A 62 48.58 7.08 -2.83
N LEU A 63 47.64 7.96 -2.46
CA LEU A 63 47.12 8.03 -1.09
C LEU A 63 46.29 6.79 -0.74
N ARG A 64 45.45 6.32 -1.67
CA ARG A 64 44.68 5.06 -1.50
C ARG A 64 45.59 3.85 -1.36
N ALA A 65 46.68 3.78 -2.13
CA ALA A 65 47.64 2.68 -2.05
C ALA A 65 48.34 2.56 -0.69
N VAL A 66 48.38 3.64 0.10
CA VAL A 66 48.98 3.67 1.45
C VAL A 66 47.92 3.45 2.55
N GLY A 67 46.68 3.15 2.17
CA GLY A 67 45.61 2.81 3.12
C GLY A 67 44.67 3.96 3.47
N CYS A 68 44.62 5.02 2.66
CA CYS A 68 43.58 6.04 2.79
C CYS A 68 42.29 5.56 2.10
N ASP A 69 41.18 5.49 2.82
CA ASP A 69 39.89 5.04 2.27
C ASP A 69 39.28 6.09 1.34
N GLU A 70 39.32 7.35 1.76
CA GLU A 70 38.67 8.47 1.07
C GLU A 70 39.62 9.67 0.92
N VAL A 71 39.63 10.30 -0.26
CA VAL A 71 40.49 11.47 -0.54
C VAL A 71 39.64 12.58 -1.15
N LEU A 72 39.42 13.65 -0.39
CA LEU A 72 38.65 14.82 -0.81
C LEU A 72 39.56 15.95 -1.29
N TRP A 73 39.25 16.53 -2.44
CA TRP A 73 39.94 17.72 -2.95
C TRP A 73 39.13 18.99 -2.72
N LEU A 74 39.72 20.00 -2.09
CA LEU A 74 39.17 21.35 -1.96
C LEU A 74 40.02 22.31 -2.78
N CYS A 75 39.53 22.74 -3.95
CA CYS A 75 40.22 23.71 -4.81
C CYS A 75 39.25 24.76 -5.41
N PRO A 76 39.74 25.80 -6.09
CA PRO A 76 38.89 26.82 -6.72
C PRO A 76 38.05 26.23 -7.87
N PRO A 77 36.88 26.82 -8.18
CA PRO A 77 35.99 26.31 -9.21
C PRO A 77 36.70 26.10 -10.56
N GLY A 78 36.40 25.00 -11.26
CA GLY A 78 36.97 24.72 -12.57
C GLY A 78 36.52 23.39 -13.17
N PHE A 79 37.00 23.09 -14.37
CA PHE A 79 36.64 21.90 -15.15
C PHE A 79 37.10 20.57 -14.52
N TRP A 80 37.95 20.63 -13.49
CA TRP A 80 38.55 19.48 -12.81
C TRP A 80 37.65 18.89 -11.72
N VAL A 81 36.56 19.57 -11.33
CA VAL A 81 35.66 19.14 -10.24
C VAL A 81 34.85 17.87 -10.55
N PRO A 82 34.25 17.68 -11.74
CA PRO A 82 33.48 16.47 -12.05
C PRO A 82 34.28 15.15 -12.11
N PRO A 83 35.52 15.10 -12.63
CA PRO A 83 36.27 13.85 -12.82
C PRO A 83 37.12 13.41 -11.63
N VAL A 84 37.15 14.17 -10.52
CA VAL A 84 37.80 13.74 -9.27
C VAL A 84 36.91 13.94 -8.05
N PRO A 85 37.16 13.19 -6.97
CA PRO A 85 36.49 13.39 -5.68
C PRO A 85 36.77 14.79 -5.10
N ALA A 86 35.99 15.81 -5.49
CA ALA A 86 36.31 17.21 -5.28
C ALA A 86 35.12 18.11 -4.96
N LEU A 87 35.37 19.16 -4.17
CA LEU A 87 34.47 20.29 -3.96
C LEU A 87 35.16 21.59 -4.36
N ALA A 88 34.43 22.42 -5.10
CA ALA A 88 34.86 23.78 -5.41
C ALA A 88 34.52 24.72 -4.27
N VAL A 89 35.53 25.43 -3.75
CA VAL A 89 35.34 26.48 -2.73
C VAL A 89 35.54 27.85 -3.37
N ASP A 90 34.62 28.78 -3.14
CA ASP A 90 34.62 30.11 -3.74
C ASP A 90 35.74 31.02 -3.22
N ASP A 91 35.95 31.03 -1.91
CA ASP A 91 36.94 31.86 -1.23
C ASP A 91 37.72 31.04 -0.18
N PHE A 92 39.04 31.07 -0.28
CA PHE A 92 39.97 30.39 0.65
C PHE A 92 40.44 31.30 1.81
N ALA A 93 40.01 32.55 1.84
CA ALA A 93 40.33 33.54 2.88
C ALA A 93 39.13 34.43 3.30
N PRO A 94 37.92 33.87 3.55
CA PRO A 94 36.76 34.67 3.93
C PRO A 94 36.97 35.34 5.29
N ALA A 95 36.38 36.53 5.46
CA ALA A 95 36.51 37.32 6.68
C ALA A 95 36.11 36.54 7.94
N VAL A 96 35.01 35.77 7.88
CA VAL A 96 34.38 35.11 9.05
C VAL A 96 34.59 33.58 9.06
N CYS A 97 35.59 33.04 8.34
CA CYS A 97 35.78 31.57 8.18
C CYS A 97 34.51 30.85 7.67
N ASP A 98 33.68 31.52 6.89
CA ASP A 98 32.49 30.94 6.27
C ASP A 98 32.82 30.51 4.84
N TYR A 99 33.36 29.31 4.72
CA TYR A 99 33.78 28.73 3.44
C TYR A 99 32.55 28.12 2.74
N ARG A 100 32.34 28.43 1.46
CA ARG A 100 31.18 27.93 0.71
C ARG A 100 31.61 27.00 -0.42
N VAL A 101 30.85 25.92 -0.56
CA VAL A 101 30.94 24.99 -1.68
C VAL A 101 30.02 25.49 -2.79
N VAL A 102 30.58 25.67 -3.98
CA VAL A 102 29.83 26.15 -5.15
C VAL A 102 29.64 25.09 -6.25
N SER A 103 30.42 24.01 -6.24
CA SER A 103 30.21 22.86 -7.13
C SER A 103 30.90 21.60 -6.59
N GLY A 104 30.56 20.43 -7.16
CA GLY A 104 31.11 19.12 -6.78
C GLY A 104 30.18 18.26 -5.91
N LEU A 105 29.02 18.78 -5.53
CA LEU A 105 27.98 18.02 -4.85
C LEU A 105 26.97 17.44 -5.83
N LEU A 106 26.41 16.30 -5.47
CA LEU A 106 25.39 15.60 -6.22
C LEU A 106 24.10 15.54 -5.41
N GLU A 107 22.95 15.58 -6.08
CA GLU A 107 21.63 15.38 -5.49
C GLU A 107 20.76 14.46 -6.35
N CYS A 108 19.74 13.86 -5.73
CA CYS A 108 18.76 13.06 -6.45
C CYS A 108 17.81 13.98 -7.23
N GLY A 109 17.88 13.90 -8.56
CA GLY A 109 16.93 14.57 -9.44
C GLY A 109 15.53 13.96 -9.34
N SER A 110 14.53 14.69 -9.83
CA SER A 110 13.11 14.30 -9.81
C SER A 110 12.82 12.98 -10.56
N THR A 111 13.71 12.57 -11.44
CA THR A 111 13.63 11.32 -12.23
C THR A 111 14.37 10.16 -11.59
N GLY A 112 14.94 10.34 -10.38
CA GLY A 112 15.81 9.35 -9.72
C GLY A 112 17.24 9.31 -10.28
N ALA A 113 17.55 10.12 -11.29
CA ALA A 113 18.92 10.30 -11.79
C ALA A 113 19.72 11.21 -10.84
N VAL A 114 20.99 10.89 -10.66
CA VAL A 114 21.92 11.74 -9.90
C VAL A 114 22.30 12.94 -10.76
N VAL A 115 22.04 14.14 -10.25
CA VAL A 115 22.33 15.41 -10.94
C VAL A 115 23.29 16.26 -10.10
N PRO A 116 24.10 17.13 -10.72
CA PRO A 116 24.86 18.14 -9.98
C PRO A 116 23.92 19.02 -9.15
N ARG A 117 24.24 19.20 -7.87
CA ARG A 117 23.48 20.07 -6.99
C ARG A 117 23.75 21.53 -7.34
N GLU A 118 22.71 22.28 -7.70
CA GLU A 118 22.85 23.70 -8.08
C GLU A 118 22.98 24.63 -6.87
N LYS A 119 22.47 24.22 -5.71
CA LYS A 119 22.50 25.03 -4.49
C LYS A 119 23.88 24.98 -3.83
N THR A 120 24.48 26.15 -3.61
CA THR A 120 25.68 26.29 -2.78
C THR A 120 25.40 25.86 -1.33
N CYS A 121 26.34 25.19 -0.68
CA CYS A 121 26.25 24.84 0.74
C CYS A 121 27.48 25.34 1.51
N GLY A 122 27.41 25.37 2.84
CA GLY A 122 28.59 25.65 3.64
C GLY A 122 29.53 24.45 3.64
N VAL A 123 30.86 24.67 3.60
CA VAL A 123 31.84 23.60 3.84
C VAL A 123 31.62 22.99 5.23
N ARG A 124 31.16 23.78 6.20
CA ARG A 124 30.79 23.29 7.53
C ARG A 124 29.72 22.21 7.48
N GLU A 125 28.62 22.50 6.78
CA GLU A 125 27.49 21.59 6.62
C GLU A 125 27.94 20.31 5.93
N PHE A 126 28.76 20.41 4.89
CA PHE A 126 29.34 19.23 4.23
C PHE A 126 30.17 18.37 5.20
N ILE A 127 31.08 18.97 5.98
CA ILE A 127 31.95 18.23 6.90
C ILE A 127 31.13 17.51 7.97
N GLU A 128 30.09 18.14 8.50
CA GLU A 128 29.19 17.54 9.49
C GLU A 128 28.57 16.24 8.98
N HIS A 129 27.93 16.30 7.82
CA HIS A 129 27.31 15.13 7.21
C HIS A 129 28.36 14.10 6.73
N TRP A 130 29.54 14.53 6.24
CA TRP A 130 30.57 13.62 5.76
C TRP A 130 31.19 12.81 6.90
N VAL A 131 31.45 13.46 8.04
CA VAL A 131 31.90 12.79 9.25
C VAL A 131 30.81 11.83 9.74
N ALA A 132 29.53 12.23 9.72
CA ALA A 132 28.38 11.38 10.06
C ALA A 132 28.20 10.16 9.13
N GLY A 133 28.78 10.17 7.94
CA GLY A 133 28.56 9.13 6.92
C GLY A 133 27.24 9.30 6.17
N GLU A 134 26.70 10.52 6.16
CA GLU A 134 25.41 10.87 5.56
C GLU A 134 25.57 11.56 4.19
N VAL A 135 26.81 11.81 3.75
CA VAL A 135 27.10 12.41 2.44
C VAL A 135 27.50 11.36 1.44
N ALA A 136 26.63 11.15 0.44
CA ALA A 136 27.01 10.51 -0.80
C ALA A 136 27.69 11.54 -1.71
N TRP A 137 28.90 11.23 -2.16
CA TRP A 137 29.64 12.03 -3.12
C TRP A 137 30.23 11.09 -4.17
N GLY A 138 30.27 11.54 -5.42
CA GLY A 138 30.67 10.73 -6.55
C GLY A 138 31.41 11.58 -7.58
N TYR A 139 32.30 10.96 -8.32
CA TYR A 139 33.00 11.61 -9.44
C TYR A 139 32.82 10.75 -10.69
N ARG A 140 32.85 11.39 -11.86
CA ARG A 140 32.71 10.71 -13.14
C ARG A 140 33.98 9.92 -13.41
N ASP A 141 33.85 8.61 -13.60
CA ASP A 141 34.95 7.75 -14.03
C ASP A 141 34.73 7.37 -15.50
N GLU A 142 35.69 7.77 -16.33
CA GLU A 142 35.66 7.55 -17.78
C GLU A 142 35.86 6.07 -18.13
N ASN A 143 36.53 5.28 -17.29
CA ASN A 143 36.78 3.86 -17.54
C ASN A 143 35.55 2.97 -17.30
N THR A 144 34.66 3.35 -16.39
CA THR A 144 33.41 2.62 -16.10
C THR A 144 32.19 3.18 -16.84
N GLY A 145 32.36 4.23 -17.65
CA GLY A 145 31.25 4.88 -18.36
C GLY A 145 30.18 5.47 -17.44
N GLY A 146 30.52 5.73 -16.17
CA GLY A 146 29.59 6.07 -15.09
C GLY A 146 30.28 6.71 -13.89
N TRP A 147 29.51 7.12 -12.88
CA TRP A 147 30.02 7.68 -11.62
C TRP A 147 30.71 6.56 -10.81
N ALA A 148 31.98 6.74 -10.43
CA ALA A 148 32.73 5.75 -9.65
C ALA A 148 32.23 5.64 -8.20
N THR A 149 32.43 4.44 -7.67
CA THR A 149 31.77 3.79 -6.53
C THR A 149 31.46 4.70 -5.35
N VAL A 150 30.16 4.94 -5.16
CA VAL A 150 29.58 5.40 -3.90
C VAL A 150 29.44 4.17 -3.01
N THR A 151 30.38 3.96 -2.09
CA THR A 151 30.34 2.88 -1.08
C THR A 151 29.01 2.87 -0.30
N ASP A 152 28.38 4.03 -0.15
CA ASP A 152 27.11 4.19 0.56
C ASP A 152 25.86 3.94 -0.31
N TRP A 153 25.98 4.02 -1.65
CA TRP A 153 24.85 3.73 -2.54
C TRP A 153 24.57 2.23 -2.60
N GLU A 154 25.57 1.38 -2.41
CA GLU A 154 25.33 -0.05 -2.27
C GLU A 154 24.50 -0.37 -1.02
N GLN A 155 24.74 0.34 0.09
CA GLN A 155 23.97 0.19 1.32
C GLN A 155 22.56 0.79 1.18
N HIS A 156 22.45 1.99 0.60
CA HIS A 156 21.15 2.65 0.39
C HIS A 156 20.30 1.93 -0.66
N THR A 157 20.91 1.38 -1.72
CA THR A 157 20.22 0.59 -2.75
C THR A 157 19.84 -0.78 -2.23
N ARG A 158 20.66 -1.43 -1.38
CA ARG A 158 20.24 -2.65 -0.68
C ARG A 158 19.08 -2.40 0.28
N ALA A 159 19.12 -1.30 1.04
CA ALA A 159 18.01 -0.91 1.92
C ALA A 159 16.74 -0.62 1.11
N GLN A 160 16.83 0.14 0.02
CA GLN A 160 15.70 0.39 -0.88
C GLN A 160 15.20 -0.90 -1.56
N ALA A 161 16.09 -1.80 -1.98
CA ALA A 161 15.72 -3.09 -2.57
C ALA A 161 14.99 -3.99 -1.56
N LEU A 162 15.41 -3.98 -0.29
CA LEU A 162 14.74 -4.68 0.80
C LEU A 162 13.34 -4.11 1.05
N VAL A 163 13.20 -2.78 1.09
CA VAL A 163 11.89 -2.12 1.23
C VAL A 163 10.98 -2.44 0.04
N ILE A 164 11.49 -2.40 -1.19
CA ILE A 164 10.74 -2.77 -2.40
C ILE A 164 10.33 -4.24 -2.37
N ALA A 165 11.21 -5.14 -1.90
CA ALA A 165 10.89 -6.56 -1.75
C ALA A 165 9.77 -6.77 -0.72
N GLN A 166 9.83 -6.07 0.42
CA GLN A 166 8.79 -6.10 1.45
C GLN A 166 7.46 -5.57 0.91
N GLN A 167 7.45 -4.42 0.23
CA GLN A 167 6.26 -3.85 -0.40
C GLN A 167 5.65 -4.78 -1.45
N ARG A 168 6.47 -5.49 -2.24
CA ARG A 168 5.99 -6.51 -3.20
C ARG A 168 5.32 -7.68 -2.48
N GLN A 169 5.86 -8.09 -1.35
CA GLN A 169 5.28 -9.17 -0.55
C GLN A 169 3.95 -8.74 0.09
N GLU A 170 3.86 -7.52 0.61
CA GLU A 170 2.62 -6.92 1.11
C GLU A 170 1.54 -6.81 0.02
N LEU A 171 1.89 -6.31 -1.16
CA LEU A 171 0.98 -6.26 -2.32
C LEU A 171 0.50 -7.65 -2.76
N MET A 172 1.35 -8.67 -2.64
CA MET A 172 0.97 -10.05 -2.92
C MET A 172 -0.02 -10.57 -1.88
N TYR A 173 0.20 -10.30 -0.59
CA TYR A 173 -0.76 -10.62 0.47
C TYR A 173 -2.10 -9.92 0.25
N GLU A 174 -2.12 -8.63 -0.04
CA GLU A 174 -3.36 -7.89 -0.34
C GLU A 174 -4.10 -8.46 -1.55
N ARG A 175 -3.38 -8.79 -2.64
CA ARG A 175 -3.99 -9.45 -3.81
C ARG A 175 -4.63 -10.79 -3.45
N THR A 176 -3.96 -11.60 -2.62
CA THR A 176 -4.52 -12.88 -2.17
C THR A 176 -5.73 -12.69 -1.27
N ALA A 177 -5.70 -11.70 -0.36
CA ALA A 177 -6.85 -11.36 0.48
C ALA A 177 -8.06 -10.89 -0.34
N VAL A 178 -7.85 -10.05 -1.36
CA VAL A 178 -8.91 -9.63 -2.29
C VAL A 178 -9.46 -10.81 -3.09
N ALA A 179 -8.60 -11.73 -3.55
CA ALA A 179 -9.04 -12.92 -4.27
C ALA A 179 -9.90 -13.84 -3.37
N LEU A 180 -9.52 -14.03 -2.11
CA LEU A 180 -10.30 -14.77 -1.13
C LEU A 180 -11.63 -14.10 -0.82
N ALA A 181 -11.64 -12.77 -0.63
CA ALA A 181 -12.87 -12.00 -0.43
C ALA A 181 -13.82 -12.12 -1.62
N ARG A 182 -13.31 -12.02 -2.86
CA ARG A 182 -14.09 -12.23 -4.09
C ARG A 182 -14.67 -13.64 -4.22
N LYS A 183 -13.94 -14.66 -3.75
CA LYS A 183 -14.45 -16.04 -3.73
C LYS A 183 -15.58 -16.17 -2.70
N ALA A 184 -15.38 -15.64 -1.50
CA ALA A 184 -16.39 -15.67 -0.44
C ALA A 184 -17.68 -14.93 -0.84
N THR A 185 -17.60 -13.78 -1.51
CA THR A 185 -18.78 -13.06 -2.01
C THR A 185 -19.52 -13.85 -3.09
N ARG A 186 -18.79 -14.51 -3.99
CA ARG A 186 -19.40 -15.40 -5.00
C ARG A 186 -20.12 -16.59 -4.37
N ASP A 187 -19.53 -17.21 -3.36
CA ASP A 187 -20.14 -18.34 -2.67
C ASP A 187 -21.40 -17.92 -1.89
N LYS A 188 -21.38 -16.76 -1.22
CA LYS A 188 -22.58 -16.17 -0.61
C LYS A 188 -23.65 -15.85 -1.64
N ALA A 189 -23.30 -15.30 -2.81
CA ALA A 189 -24.26 -15.02 -3.88
C ALA A 189 -24.97 -16.29 -4.37
N LYS A 190 -24.24 -17.41 -4.51
CA LYS A 190 -24.83 -18.72 -4.82
C LYS A 190 -25.79 -19.21 -3.74
N GLN A 191 -25.45 -19.01 -2.46
CA GLN A 191 -26.33 -19.37 -1.35
C GLN A 191 -27.62 -18.53 -1.36
N VAL A 192 -27.51 -17.22 -1.58
CA VAL A 192 -28.67 -16.32 -1.71
C VAL A 192 -29.56 -16.76 -2.85
N HIS A 193 -28.99 -17.06 -4.04
CA HIS A 193 -29.78 -17.54 -5.18
C HIS A 193 -30.51 -18.85 -4.88
N LYS A 194 -29.86 -19.81 -4.18
CA LYS A 194 -30.49 -21.06 -3.76
C LYS A 194 -31.63 -20.83 -2.76
N LEU A 195 -31.48 -19.85 -1.86
CA LEU A 195 -32.52 -19.48 -0.90
C LEU A 195 -33.71 -18.79 -1.57
N LEU A 196 -33.47 -17.90 -2.55
CA LEU A 196 -34.53 -17.27 -3.35
C LEU A 196 -35.35 -18.32 -4.10
N HIS A 197 -34.71 -19.26 -4.78
CA HIS A 197 -35.43 -20.35 -5.46
C HIS A 197 -36.21 -21.25 -4.46
N ARG A 198 -35.75 -21.38 -3.21
CA ARG A 198 -36.53 -22.09 -2.17
C ARG A 198 -37.73 -21.26 -1.74
N LEU A 199 -37.57 -19.95 -1.56
CA LEU A 199 -38.66 -19.03 -1.23
C LEU A 199 -39.74 -19.04 -2.32
N GLU A 200 -39.37 -18.91 -3.59
CA GLU A 200 -40.32 -18.96 -4.72
C GLU A 200 -41.14 -20.27 -4.72
N ARG A 201 -40.49 -21.41 -4.41
CA ARG A 201 -41.20 -22.69 -4.29
C ARG A 201 -42.16 -22.72 -3.11
N TYR A 202 -41.77 -22.14 -1.97
CA TYR A 202 -42.67 -22.07 -0.82
C TYR A 202 -43.84 -21.11 -1.05
N GLU A 203 -43.62 -20.03 -1.80
CA GLU A 203 -44.66 -19.09 -2.22
C GLU A 203 -45.67 -19.77 -3.14
N GLN A 204 -45.21 -20.54 -4.14
CA GLN A 204 -46.09 -21.36 -4.98
C GLN A 204 -46.92 -22.35 -4.17
N ILE A 205 -46.31 -23.06 -3.22
CA ILE A 205 -47.04 -24.00 -2.34
C ILE A 205 -48.07 -23.26 -1.48
N ALA A 206 -47.77 -22.06 -1.01
CA ALA A 206 -48.70 -21.24 -0.24
C ALA A 206 -49.89 -20.79 -1.09
N GLU A 207 -49.65 -20.37 -2.34
CA GLU A 207 -50.72 -20.03 -3.30
C GLU A 207 -51.62 -21.23 -3.61
N GLU A 208 -51.02 -22.42 -3.81
CA GLU A 208 -51.77 -23.66 -4.01
C GLU A 208 -52.63 -24.02 -2.80
N LEU A 209 -52.09 -23.86 -1.58
CA LEU A 209 -52.80 -24.11 -0.34
C LEU A 209 -53.97 -23.14 -0.16
N ASP A 210 -53.77 -21.86 -0.46
CA ASP A 210 -54.84 -20.86 -0.44
C ASP A 210 -55.92 -21.17 -1.48
N GLY A 211 -55.53 -21.63 -2.68
CA GLY A 211 -56.44 -22.12 -3.70
C GLY A 211 -57.27 -23.33 -3.22
N ALA A 212 -56.63 -24.31 -2.59
CA ALA A 212 -57.29 -25.48 -2.03
C ALA A 212 -58.25 -25.11 -0.89
N ARG A 213 -57.85 -24.17 -0.01
CA ARG A 213 -58.68 -23.66 1.08
C ARG A 213 -59.94 -22.97 0.57
N ARG A 214 -59.85 -22.18 -0.52
CA ARG A 214 -61.02 -21.57 -1.16
C ARG A 214 -61.97 -22.64 -1.71
N ARG A 215 -61.45 -23.68 -2.39
CA ARG A 215 -62.27 -24.79 -2.91
C ARG A 215 -63.00 -25.55 -1.79
N LEU A 216 -62.32 -25.82 -0.68
CA LEU A 216 -62.93 -26.45 0.49
C LEU A 216 -64.06 -25.58 1.07
N ALA A 217 -63.82 -24.27 1.22
CA ALA A 217 -64.84 -23.34 1.70
C ALA A 217 -66.07 -23.28 0.76
N ASP A 218 -65.87 -23.40 -0.56
CA ASP A 218 -66.96 -23.46 -1.52
C ASP A 218 -67.71 -24.79 -1.46
N HIS A 219 -67.02 -25.93 -1.29
CA HIS A 219 -67.68 -27.22 -1.03
C HIS A 219 -68.51 -27.18 0.26
N ASP A 220 -67.99 -26.62 1.35
CA ASP A 220 -68.72 -26.49 2.62
C ASP A 220 -70.01 -25.65 2.45
N ARG A 221 -69.95 -24.59 1.63
CA ARG A 221 -71.14 -23.79 1.28
C ARG A 221 -72.17 -24.60 0.50
N VAL A 222 -71.71 -25.35 -0.51
CA VAL A 222 -72.59 -26.22 -1.32
C VAL A 222 -73.23 -27.28 -0.43
N ASP A 223 -72.46 -27.97 0.40
CA ASP A 223 -72.97 -28.96 1.36
C ASP A 223 -73.98 -28.36 2.34
N ALA A 224 -73.73 -27.15 2.86
CA ALA A 224 -74.68 -26.45 3.71
C ALA A 224 -76.00 -26.17 2.98
N THR A 225 -75.95 -25.70 1.73
CA THR A 225 -77.17 -25.46 0.93
C THR A 225 -77.93 -26.75 0.58
N LEU A 226 -77.21 -27.84 0.29
CA LEU A 226 -77.81 -29.16 0.06
C LEU A 226 -78.48 -29.68 1.33
N ARG A 227 -77.86 -29.57 2.50
CA ARG A 227 -78.47 -29.94 3.78
C ARG A 227 -79.75 -29.17 4.05
N ILE A 228 -79.76 -27.86 3.80
CA ILE A 228 -80.97 -27.04 3.92
C ILE A 228 -82.05 -27.54 2.95
N THR A 229 -81.69 -27.83 1.70
CA THR A 229 -82.63 -28.31 0.67
C THR A 229 -83.24 -29.68 1.04
N VAL A 230 -82.41 -30.63 1.48
CA VAL A 230 -82.86 -31.95 1.96
C VAL A 230 -83.80 -31.81 3.16
N SER A 231 -83.47 -30.93 4.12
CA SER A 231 -84.33 -30.69 5.27
C SER A 231 -85.71 -30.16 4.86
N ARG A 232 -85.76 -29.21 3.89
CA ARG A 232 -87.01 -28.69 3.34
C ARG A 232 -87.83 -29.77 2.62
N GLN A 233 -87.18 -30.59 1.81
CA GLN A 233 -87.84 -31.71 1.13
C GLN A 233 -88.40 -32.73 2.12
N ARG A 234 -87.66 -33.06 3.18
CA ARG A 234 -88.12 -33.96 4.24
C ARG A 234 -89.37 -33.41 4.93
N THR A 235 -89.39 -32.11 5.25
CA THR A 235 -90.57 -31.46 5.83
C THR A 235 -91.76 -31.47 4.86
N ALA A 236 -91.52 -31.23 3.57
CA ALA A 236 -92.57 -31.32 2.54
C ALA A 236 -93.14 -32.74 2.42
N LEU A 237 -92.29 -33.78 2.44
CA LEU A 237 -92.73 -35.18 2.45
C LEU A 237 -93.59 -35.50 3.68
N MET A 238 -93.19 -35.02 4.86
CA MET A 238 -93.98 -35.19 6.09
C MET A 238 -95.36 -34.52 5.98
N HIS A 239 -95.44 -33.31 5.42
CA HIS A 239 -96.74 -32.66 5.18
C HIS A 239 -97.60 -33.44 4.19
N TRP A 240 -97.04 -33.94 3.09
CA TRP A 240 -97.77 -34.76 2.12
C TRP A 240 -98.26 -36.07 2.72
N GLN A 241 -97.46 -36.73 3.55
CA GLN A 241 -97.88 -37.94 4.28
C GLN A 241 -99.04 -37.66 5.24
N LEU A 242 -99.01 -36.53 5.96
CA LEU A 242 -100.11 -36.10 6.82
C LEU A 242 -101.39 -35.85 6.00
N ILE A 243 -101.31 -35.10 4.89
CA ILE A 243 -102.45 -34.85 4.00
C ILE A 243 -103.03 -36.15 3.46
N ALA A 244 -102.19 -37.08 3.00
CA ALA A 244 -102.63 -38.39 2.53
C ALA A 244 -103.31 -39.20 3.64
N CYS A 245 -102.77 -39.20 4.86
CA CYS A 245 -103.37 -39.87 6.02
C CYS A 245 -104.72 -39.25 6.42
N PHE A 246 -104.86 -37.93 6.42
CA PHE A 246 -106.14 -37.26 6.64
C PHE A 246 -107.15 -37.59 5.55
N ALA A 247 -106.72 -37.61 4.29
CA ALA A 247 -107.59 -37.98 3.17
C ALA A 247 -108.06 -39.44 3.26
N THR A 248 -107.18 -40.39 3.61
CA THR A 248 -107.59 -41.79 3.80
C THR A 248 -108.53 -41.95 4.99
N LEU A 249 -108.30 -41.27 6.12
CA LEU A 249 -109.22 -41.27 7.25
C LEU A 249 -110.60 -40.69 6.89
N LEU A 250 -110.65 -39.61 6.09
CA LEU A 250 -111.90 -39.05 5.58
C LEU A 250 -112.66 -40.04 4.67
N ILE A 251 -111.95 -40.71 3.75
CA ILE A 251 -112.54 -41.73 2.88
C ILE A 251 -113.10 -42.89 3.72
N ILE A 252 -112.33 -43.39 4.69
CA ILE A 252 -112.78 -44.45 5.60
C ILE A 252 -114.01 -44.01 6.39
N ALA A 253 -114.03 -42.79 6.92
CA ALA A 253 -115.18 -42.25 7.65
C ALA A 253 -116.42 -42.13 6.74
N PHE A 254 -116.25 -41.70 5.48
CA PHE A 254 -117.34 -41.61 4.50
C PHE A 254 -117.92 -42.98 4.15
N ILE A 255 -117.06 -44.00 3.96
CA ILE A 255 -117.49 -45.39 3.74
C ILE A 255 -118.24 -45.94 4.97
N ALA A 256 -117.72 -45.70 6.18
CA ALA A 256 -118.36 -46.14 7.41
C ALA A 256 -119.73 -45.48 7.63
N ALA A 257 -119.86 -44.17 7.37
CA ALA A 257 -121.14 -43.47 7.40
C ALA A 257 -122.13 -44.01 6.36
N GLY A 258 -121.64 -44.32 5.15
CA GLY A 258 -122.45 -44.96 4.10
C GLY A 258 -122.95 -46.36 4.48
N MET A 259 -122.18 -47.13 5.25
CA MET A 259 -122.63 -48.44 5.76
C MET A 259 -123.64 -48.36 6.91
N ILE A 260 -123.67 -47.27 7.67
CA ILE A 260 -124.64 -47.06 8.77
C ILE A 260 -126.01 -46.59 8.25
N LEU A 261 -126.05 -45.99 7.05
CA LEU A 261 -127.28 -45.51 6.39
C LEU A 261 -127.98 -46.57 5.51
N HIS A 262 -127.48 -47.81 5.47
CA HIS A 262 -128.08 -48.97 4.80
C HIS A 262 -128.53 -50.02 5.81
#